data_AF-A0A2E4YVX1-F1
#
_entry.id   AF-A0A2E4YVX1-F1
#
_cell.length_a   1.000
_cell.length_b   1.000
_cell.length_c   1.000
_cell.angle_alpha   90.00
_cell.angle_beta   90.00
_cell.angle_gamma   90.00
#
_symmetry.space_group_name_H-M   'P 1'
#
loop_
_entity.id
_entity.type
_entity.pdbx_description
1 polymer ?
#
loop_
_entity_poly.entity_id
_entity_poly.type
_entity_poly.pdbx_seq_one_letter_code
_entity_poly.pdbx_strand_id
1 'polypeptide(L)'
;MLELVHRQMSFQMALSVILCTIVLLSESLTLITRGGASFLFGFLLIAPIPGFVIIWSGFRNRAIWALRPAPFAMYAAAIIYGWLALVNLMEGSVMGYIMGLLVLFFIPQVVRIARSVKDPRMEAFFRDELEVLGERITQAGEVLAVCPTCSSVLAIVPSNLGPNDRCPVCSGALVSMESE
;
A
#
# COMPACT_ATOMS: atom_id res chain seq x y z
N MET A 1 0.50 5.49 13.22
CA MET A 1 -0.54 5.35 12.18
C MET A 1 0.05 4.99 10.81
N LEU A 2 1.06 5.71 10.30
CA LEU A 2 1.69 5.39 9.00
C LEU A 2 2.30 3.99 8.92
N GLU A 3 2.88 3.46 10.00
CA GLU A 3 3.41 2.08 10.01
C GLU A 3 2.34 1.00 9.80
N LEU A 4 1.14 1.21 10.36
CA LEU A 4 0.00 0.29 10.18
C LEU A 4 -0.49 0.34 8.74
N VAL A 5 -0.57 1.54 8.16
CA VAL A 5 -0.93 1.72 6.75
C VAL A 5 0.14 1.10 5.85
N HIS A 6 1.43 1.29 6.13
CA HIS A 6 2.54 0.64 5.41
C HIS A 6 2.45 -0.89 5.48
N ARG A 7 2.20 -1.46 6.67
CA ARG A 7 2.05 -2.90 6.84
C ARG A 7 0.86 -3.44 6.05
N GLN A 8 -0.27 -2.75 6.09
CA GLN A 8 -1.46 -3.11 5.31
C GLN A 8 -1.23 -2.99 3.79
N MET A 9 -0.58 -1.92 3.34
CA MET A 9 -0.22 -1.72 1.93
C MET A 9 0.75 -2.78 1.44
N SER A 10 1.74 -3.13 2.27
CA SER A 10 2.64 -4.22 1.95
C SER A 10 1.84 -5.52 1.80
N PHE A 11 1.04 -5.90 2.78
CA PHE A 11 0.27 -7.15 2.69
C PHE A 11 -0.61 -7.22 1.43
N GLN A 12 -1.26 -6.12 1.07
CA GLN A 12 -2.09 -6.03 -0.14
C GLN A 12 -1.27 -6.15 -1.44
N MET A 13 -0.10 -5.52 -1.48
CA MET A 13 0.83 -5.68 -2.61
C MET A 13 1.31 -7.13 -2.73
N ALA A 14 1.65 -7.80 -1.63
CA ALA A 14 2.02 -9.22 -1.63
C ALA A 14 0.92 -10.08 -2.23
N LEU A 15 -0.31 -9.89 -1.74
CA LEU A 15 -1.48 -10.61 -2.20
C LEU A 15 -1.72 -10.39 -3.70
N SER A 16 -1.52 -9.16 -4.18
CA SER A 16 -1.67 -8.87 -5.60
C SER A 16 -0.63 -9.57 -6.47
N VAL A 17 0.63 -9.64 -6.02
CA VAL A 17 1.68 -10.41 -6.72
C VAL A 17 1.33 -11.90 -6.72
N ILE A 18 0.90 -12.44 -5.58
CA ILE A 18 0.53 -13.85 -5.46
C ILE A 18 -0.64 -14.18 -6.40
N LEU A 19 -1.72 -13.40 -6.38
CA LEU A 19 -2.86 -13.62 -7.27
C LEU A 19 -2.47 -13.52 -8.75
N CYS A 20 -1.70 -12.49 -9.13
CA CYS A 20 -1.20 -12.36 -10.49
C CYS A 20 -0.33 -13.56 -10.89
N THR A 21 0.54 -14.05 -10.01
CA THR A 21 1.37 -15.24 -10.30
C THR A 21 0.52 -16.48 -10.51
N ILE A 22 -0.48 -16.73 -9.65
CA ILE A 22 -1.36 -17.90 -9.76
C ILE A 22 -2.14 -17.88 -11.07
N VAL A 23 -2.70 -16.72 -11.44
CA VAL A 23 -3.49 -16.57 -12.68
C VAL A 23 -2.61 -16.71 -13.92
N LEU A 24 -1.44 -16.07 -13.95
CA LEU A 24 -0.53 -16.17 -15.10
C LEU A 24 0.02 -17.60 -15.24
N LEU A 25 0.29 -18.28 -14.12
CA LEU A 25 0.68 -19.69 -14.11
C LEU A 25 -0.46 -20.58 -14.62
N SER A 26 -1.71 -20.35 -14.19
CA SER A 26 -2.84 -21.17 -14.65
C SER A 26 -3.08 -21.04 -16.15
N GLU A 27 -3.04 -19.81 -16.69
CA GLU A 27 -3.19 -19.57 -18.13
C GLU A 27 -2.01 -20.14 -18.93
N SER A 28 -0.79 -20.07 -18.39
CA SER A 28 0.36 -20.69 -19.06
C SER A 28 0.22 -22.22 -19.14
N LEU A 29 -0.32 -22.85 -18.10
CA LEU A 29 -0.51 -24.30 -18.05
C LEU A 29 -1.64 -24.77 -18.97
N THR A 30 -2.75 -24.03 -19.05
CA THR A 30 -3.85 -24.33 -19.99
C THR A 30 -3.40 -24.19 -21.44
N LEU A 31 -2.59 -23.19 -21.76
CA LEU A 31 -2.00 -23.00 -23.10
C LEU A 31 -1.07 -24.16 -23.50
N ILE A 32 -0.20 -24.60 -22.59
CA ILE A 32 0.72 -25.74 -22.83
C ILE A 32 -0.07 -27.04 -23.04
N THR A 33 -1.10 -27.28 -22.23
CA THR A 33 -1.89 -28.53 -22.26
C THR A 33 -2.84 -28.63 -23.46
N ARG A 34 -3.36 -27.51 -23.99
CA ARG A 34 -4.22 -27.49 -25.19
C ARG A 34 -3.49 -27.66 -26.52
N GLY A 35 -2.15 -27.78 -26.51
CA GLY A 35 -1.35 -27.99 -27.73
C GLY A 35 -1.34 -26.77 -28.68
N GLY A 36 -1.75 -25.59 -28.20
CA GLY A 36 -1.87 -24.37 -28.98
C GLY A 36 -0.58 -23.56 -29.00
N ALA A 37 0.15 -23.66 -30.11
CA ALA A 37 1.17 -22.75 -30.63
C ALA A 37 1.85 -21.75 -29.65
N SER A 38 3.13 -22.05 -29.39
CA SER A 38 4.23 -21.16 -28.96
C SER A 38 4.52 -21.14 -27.46
N PHE A 39 5.47 -21.99 -27.03
CA PHE A 39 6.19 -21.86 -25.76
C PHE A 39 6.65 -20.41 -25.48
N LEU A 40 6.97 -19.65 -26.54
CA LEU A 40 7.31 -18.23 -26.48
C LEU A 40 6.20 -17.35 -25.87
N PHE A 41 4.92 -17.64 -26.15
CA PHE A 41 3.79 -16.92 -25.55
C PHE A 41 3.64 -17.22 -24.06
N GLY A 42 3.89 -18.46 -23.64
CA GLY A 42 3.93 -18.84 -22.22
C GLY A 42 5.04 -18.11 -21.46
N PHE A 43 6.25 -18.02 -22.04
CA PHE A 43 7.36 -17.26 -21.44
C PHE A 43 7.08 -15.75 -21.38
N LEU A 44 6.42 -15.18 -22.39
CA LEU A 44 6.03 -13.76 -22.41
C LEU A 44 5.07 -13.42 -21.26
N LEU A 45 4.15 -14.33 -20.91
CA LEU A 45 3.20 -14.15 -19.81
C LEU A 45 3.87 -14.27 -18.42
N ILE A 46 5.01 -14.96 -18.32
CA ILE A 46 5.78 -15.10 -17.08
C ILE A 46 6.73 -13.91 -16.87
N ALA A 47 7.16 -13.24 -17.94
CA ALA A 47 8.05 -12.07 -17.90
C ALA A 47 7.66 -10.94 -16.91
N PRO A 48 6.37 -10.59 -16.68
CA PRO A 48 6.01 -9.56 -15.71
C PRO A 48 6.23 -9.97 -14.25
N ILE A 49 6.24 -11.28 -13.94
CA ILE A 49 6.38 -11.81 -12.56
C ILE A 49 7.62 -11.29 -11.84
N PRO A 50 8.86 -11.41 -12.38
CA PRO A 50 10.05 -10.89 -11.71
C PRO A 50 9.97 -9.38 -11.46
N GLY A 51 9.35 -8.61 -12.37
CA GLY A 51 9.14 -7.17 -12.18
C GLY A 51 8.30 -6.85 -10.94
N PHE A 52 7.18 -7.56 -10.77
CA PHE A 52 6.33 -7.42 -9.58
C PHE A 52 7.04 -7.85 -8.30
N VAL A 53 7.83 -8.93 -8.34
CA VAL A 53 8.61 -9.42 -7.18
C VAL A 53 9.70 -8.44 -6.78
N ILE A 54 10.38 -7.83 -7.76
CA ILE A 54 11.42 -6.81 -7.53
C ILE A 54 10.81 -5.56 -6.87
N ILE A 55 9.66 -5.09 -7.36
CA ILE A 55 8.94 -3.94 -6.78
C ILE A 55 8.47 -4.27 -5.36
N TRP A 56 7.94 -5.48 -5.15
CA TRP A 56 7.54 -6.00 -3.84
C TRP A 56 8.70 -6.02 -2.83
N SER A 57 9.85 -6.57 -3.25
CA SER A 57 11.04 -6.62 -2.40
C SER A 57 11.59 -5.23 -2.10
N GLY A 58 11.56 -4.32 -3.08
CA GLY A 58 11.96 -2.92 -2.89
C GLY A 58 11.04 -2.19 -1.90
N PHE A 59 9.73 -2.47 -1.95
CA PHE A 59 8.77 -1.93 -1.00
C PHE A 59 8.98 -2.48 0.41
N ARG A 60 9.25 -3.79 0.55
CA ARG A 60 9.57 -4.42 1.84
C ARG A 60 10.83 -3.85 2.49
N ASN A 61 11.85 -3.56 1.67
CA ASN A 61 13.14 -3.03 2.13
C ASN A 61 13.15 -1.49 2.27
N ARG A 62 11.98 -0.84 2.27
CA ARG A 62 11.82 0.63 2.35
C ARG A 62 12.69 1.43 1.37
N ALA A 63 12.94 0.89 0.17
CA ALA A 63 13.82 1.56 -0.78
C ALA A 63 13.11 2.74 -1.49
N ILE A 64 13.72 3.93 -1.48
CA ILE A 64 13.18 5.15 -2.13
C ILE A 64 12.80 4.93 -3.60
N TRP A 65 13.58 4.14 -4.33
CA TRP A 65 13.37 3.91 -5.76
C TRP A 65 12.11 3.10 -6.05
N ALA A 66 11.60 2.32 -5.08
CA ALA A 66 10.42 1.49 -5.24
C ALA A 66 9.10 2.26 -5.12
N LEU A 67 9.12 3.47 -4.53
CA LEU A 67 7.92 4.29 -4.34
C LEU A 67 7.34 4.81 -5.66
N ARG A 68 8.20 5.18 -6.62
CA ARG A 68 7.77 5.66 -7.95
C ARG A 68 7.09 4.57 -8.80
N PRO A 69 7.64 3.35 -8.94
CA PRO A 69 7.01 2.29 -9.73
C PRO A 69 5.84 1.61 -8.99
N ALA A 70 5.76 1.68 -7.66
CA ALA A 70 4.69 1.03 -6.89
C ALA A 70 3.26 1.38 -7.36
N PRO A 71 2.84 2.66 -7.46
CA PRO A 71 1.48 2.98 -7.90
C PRO A 71 1.25 2.55 -9.35
N PHE A 72 2.27 2.63 -10.21
CA PHE A 72 2.17 2.18 -11.61
C PHE A 72 1.93 0.67 -11.68
N ALA A 73 2.66 -0.13 -10.90
CA ALA A 73 2.46 -1.56 -10.80
C ALA A 73 1.06 -1.92 -10.27
N MET A 74 0.54 -1.16 -9.30
CA MET A 74 -0.82 -1.36 -8.79
C MET A 74 -1.89 -1.07 -9.84
N TYR A 75 -1.73 -0.02 -10.65
CA TYR A 75 -2.63 0.24 -11.77
C TYR A 75 -2.54 -0.84 -12.85
N ALA A 76 -1.33 -1.32 -13.15
CA ALA A 76 -1.14 -2.42 -14.09
C ALA A 76 -1.85 -3.70 -13.60
N ALA A 77 -1.72 -4.04 -12.32
CA ALA A 77 -2.43 -5.17 -11.72
C ALA A 77 -3.96 -5.00 -11.78
N ALA A 78 -4.48 -3.77 -11.55
CA ALA A 78 -5.90 -3.49 -11.68
C ALA A 78 -6.43 -3.70 -13.11
N ILE A 79 -5.63 -3.38 -14.13
CA ILE A 79 -5.97 -3.65 -15.54
C ILE A 79 -6.01 -5.16 -15.80
N ILE A 80 -5.02 -5.91 -15.28
CA ILE A 80 -4.99 -7.38 -15.41
C ILE A 80 -6.22 -8.01 -14.76
N TYR A 81 -6.62 -7.55 -13.57
CA TYR A 81 -7.84 -8.01 -12.91
C TYR A 81 -9.11 -7.64 -13.70
N GLY A 82 -9.15 -6.46 -14.31
CA GLY A 82 -10.26 -6.06 -15.18
C GLY A 82 -10.38 -6.98 -16.39
N TRP A 83 -9.27 -7.31 -17.04
CA TRP A 83 -9.22 -8.26 -18.14
C TRP A 83 -9.67 -9.66 -17.69
N LEU A 84 -9.13 -10.16 -16.58
CA LEU A 84 -9.47 -11.46 -16.03
C LEU A 84 -10.96 -11.57 -15.69
N ALA A 85 -11.52 -10.54 -15.06
CA ALA A 85 -12.94 -10.50 -14.75
C ALA A 85 -13.80 -10.57 -16.02
N LEU A 86 -13.41 -9.86 -17.09
CA LEU A 86 -14.12 -9.88 -18.36
C LEU A 86 -14.10 -11.27 -19.01
N VAL A 87 -12.94 -11.94 -19.03
CA VAL A 87 -12.81 -13.32 -19.54
C VAL A 87 -13.72 -14.28 -18.76
N ASN A 88 -13.72 -14.20 -17.42
CA ASN A 88 -14.58 -15.03 -16.56
C ASN A 88 -16.07 -14.76 -16.77
N LEU A 89 -16.46 -13.51 -17.04
CA LEU A 89 -17.84 -13.15 -17.38
C LEU A 89 -18.26 -13.69 -18.75
N MET A 90 -17.36 -13.73 -19.73
CA MET A 90 -17.66 -14.23 -21.08
C MET A 90 -17.79 -15.75 -21.15
N GLU A 91 -17.23 -16.49 -20.19
CA GLU A 91 -17.33 -17.96 -20.15
C GLU A 91 -18.78 -18.44 -19.97
N GLY A 92 -19.68 -17.59 -19.47
CA GLY A 92 -21.11 -17.87 -19.37
C GLY A 92 -21.48 -18.93 -18.31
N SER A 93 -20.50 -19.41 -17.55
CA SER A 93 -20.68 -20.41 -16.48
C SER A 93 -21.05 -19.73 -15.15
N VAL A 94 -21.84 -20.40 -14.31
CA VAL A 94 -22.19 -19.88 -12.96
C VAL A 94 -20.93 -19.63 -12.13
N MET A 95 -19.94 -20.51 -12.24
CA MET A 95 -18.66 -20.37 -11.55
C MET A 95 -17.84 -19.19 -12.07
N GLY A 96 -17.82 -18.97 -13.39
CA GLY A 96 -17.15 -17.84 -14.03
C GLY A 96 -17.77 -16.50 -13.61
N TYR A 97 -19.09 -16.40 -13.52
CA TYR A 97 -19.75 -15.19 -13.02
C TYR A 97 -19.37 -14.85 -11.57
N ILE A 98 -19.32 -15.86 -10.69
CA ILE A 98 -18.93 -15.66 -9.29
C ILE A 98 -17.47 -15.19 -9.21
N MET A 99 -16.55 -15.88 -9.92
CA MET A 99 -15.14 -15.51 -9.91
C MET A 99 -14.90 -14.13 -10.53
N GLY A 100 -15.54 -13.82 -11.65
CA GLY A 100 -15.40 -12.53 -12.30
C GLY A 100 -15.92 -11.37 -11.44
N LEU A 101 -17.05 -11.55 -10.74
CA LEU A 101 -17.57 -10.55 -9.80
C LEU A 101 -16.66 -10.37 -8.57
N LEU A 102 -16.11 -11.45 -8.03
CA LEU A 102 -15.16 -11.37 -6.92
C LEU A 102 -13.92 -10.57 -7.33
N VAL A 103 -13.32 -10.88 -8.49
CA VAL A 103 -12.14 -10.17 -9.00
C VAL A 103 -12.46 -8.68 -9.25
N LEU A 104 -13.63 -8.37 -9.82
CA LEU A 104 -14.10 -7.00 -10.01
C LEU A 104 -14.19 -6.22 -8.69
N PHE A 105 -14.62 -6.88 -7.61
CA PHE A 105 -14.71 -6.26 -6.29
C PHE A 105 -13.35 -5.87 -5.69
N PHE A 106 -12.26 -6.54 -6.08
CA PHE A 106 -10.90 -6.19 -5.63
C PHE A 106 -10.33 -4.95 -6.34
N ILE A 107 -10.79 -4.61 -7.54
CA ILE A 107 -10.24 -3.50 -8.33
C ILE A 107 -10.35 -2.14 -7.60
N PRO A 108 -11.51 -1.74 -7.03
CA PRO A 108 -11.61 -0.48 -6.27
C PRO A 108 -10.67 -0.42 -5.07
N GLN A 109 -10.44 -1.54 -4.38
CA GLN A 109 -9.53 -1.61 -3.24
C GLN A 109 -8.09 -1.31 -3.68
N VAL A 110 -7.62 -1.97 -4.75
CA VAL A 110 -6.28 -1.75 -5.31
C VAL A 110 -6.10 -0.31 -5.78
N VAL A 111 -7.09 0.26 -6.46
CA VAL A 111 -7.03 1.66 -6.95
C VAL A 111 -7.00 2.67 -5.81
N ARG A 112 -7.77 2.44 -4.73
CA ARG A 112 -7.73 3.31 -3.54
C ARG A 112 -6.34 3.33 -2.92
N ILE A 113 -5.71 2.16 -2.77
CA ILE A 113 -4.36 2.04 -2.20
C ILE A 113 -3.31 2.68 -3.12
N ALA A 114 -3.42 2.46 -4.43
CA ALA A 114 -2.51 3.09 -5.41
C ALA A 114 -2.54 4.63 -5.34
N ARG A 115 -3.71 5.21 -5.03
CA ARG A 115 -3.84 6.67 -4.83
C ARG A 115 -3.18 7.11 -3.53
N SER A 116 -3.33 6.39 -2.42
CA SER A 116 -2.69 6.75 -1.15
C SER A 116 -1.16 6.66 -1.17
N VAL A 117 -0.59 5.85 -2.06
CA VAL A 117 0.88 5.79 -2.24
C VAL A 117 1.44 7.08 -2.88
N LYS A 118 0.62 7.83 -3.64
CA LYS A 118 1.04 9.10 -4.26
C LYS A 118 1.09 10.27 -3.27
N ASP A 119 0.58 10.09 -2.05
CA ASP A 119 0.57 11.17 -1.07
C ASP A 119 2.01 11.50 -0.61
N PRO A 120 2.41 12.78 -0.58
CA PRO A 120 3.78 13.20 -0.22
C PRO A 120 4.18 12.80 1.20
N ARG A 121 3.19 12.52 2.07
CA ARG A 121 3.40 11.99 3.43
C ARG A 121 4.03 10.60 3.43
N MET A 122 3.76 9.77 2.41
CA MET A 122 4.39 8.46 2.27
C MET A 122 5.84 8.57 1.79
N GLU A 123 6.16 9.55 0.94
CA GLU A 123 7.54 9.79 0.51
C GLU A 123 8.42 10.24 1.69
N ALA A 124 7.90 11.11 2.55
CA ALA A 124 8.55 11.50 3.80
C ALA A 124 8.88 10.31 4.71
N PHE A 125 7.95 9.35 4.80
CA PHE A 125 8.10 8.16 5.64
C PHE A 125 9.15 7.19 5.12
N PHE A 126 9.35 7.12 3.81
CA PHE A 126 10.40 6.29 3.22
C PHE A 126 11.79 6.94 3.31
N ARG A 127 11.88 8.28 3.37
CA ARG A 127 13.14 9.03 3.48
C ARG A 127 13.68 9.17 4.90
N ASP A 128 12.98 8.64 5.92
CA ASP A 128 13.20 8.99 7.34
C ASP A 128 13.13 10.50 7.62
N GLU A 129 12.67 11.30 6.65
CA GLU A 129 12.48 12.75 6.74
C GLU A 129 11.12 13.10 7.36
N LEU A 130 10.50 12.18 8.11
CA LEU A 130 9.22 12.46 8.76
C LEU A 130 9.32 13.65 9.72
N GLU A 131 10.50 13.83 10.33
CA GLU A 131 10.84 15.00 11.14
C GLU A 131 10.82 16.29 10.30
N VAL A 132 11.38 16.27 9.10
CA VAL A 132 11.50 17.44 8.19
C VAL A 132 10.18 17.77 7.48
N LEU A 133 9.32 16.78 7.19
CA LEU A 133 7.99 17.04 6.62
C LEU A 133 6.96 17.41 7.70
N GLY A 134 7.18 16.98 8.95
CA GLY A 134 6.61 17.61 10.13
C GLY A 134 6.92 19.10 10.10
N GLU A 135 8.21 19.47 10.13
CA GLU A 135 8.71 20.85 10.07
C GLU A 135 8.11 21.71 8.93
N ARG A 136 7.91 21.13 7.74
CA ARG A 136 7.38 21.85 6.57
C ARG A 136 5.87 22.05 6.57
N ILE A 137 5.10 21.15 7.19
CA ILE A 137 3.65 21.35 7.40
C ILE A 137 3.42 22.22 8.65
N THR A 138 4.42 22.31 9.52
CA THR A 138 4.43 23.11 10.75
C THR A 138 5.26 24.38 10.59
N GLN A 139 5.05 25.15 9.52
CA GLN A 139 5.54 26.54 9.46
C GLN A 139 4.99 27.45 10.59
N ALA A 140 4.22 26.91 11.54
CA ALA A 140 3.82 27.51 12.82
C ALA A 140 4.38 26.81 14.08
N GLY A 141 5.35 25.89 13.96
CA GLY A 141 5.97 25.21 15.11
C GLY A 141 5.10 24.14 15.81
N GLU A 142 3.95 23.76 15.25
CA GLU A 142 2.97 22.86 15.88
C GLU A 142 3.19 21.36 15.54
N VAL A 143 3.91 20.60 16.37
CA VAL A 143 4.05 19.14 16.25
C VAL A 143 2.80 18.39 16.71
N LEU A 144 2.35 17.39 15.95
CA LEU A 144 1.25 16.50 16.36
C LEU A 144 1.77 15.46 17.36
N ALA A 145 1.38 15.58 18.62
CA ALA A 145 1.70 14.63 19.68
C ALA A 145 0.46 13.84 20.12
N VAL A 146 0.70 12.65 20.67
CA VAL A 146 -0.34 11.83 21.29
C VAL A 146 -0.24 11.98 22.79
N CYS A 147 -1.36 12.34 23.44
CA CYS A 147 -1.38 12.44 24.91
C CYS A 147 -1.17 11.05 25.55
N PRO A 148 -0.21 10.89 26.48
CA PRO A 148 0.07 9.59 27.11
C PRO A 148 -1.07 9.10 28.01
N THR A 149 -1.92 10.00 28.52
CA THR A 149 -3.00 9.65 29.46
C THR A 149 -4.29 9.23 28.77
N CYS A 150 -4.65 9.84 27.63
CA CYS A 150 -5.94 9.60 26.97
C CYS A 150 -5.85 9.22 25.49
N SER A 151 -4.64 9.11 24.93
CA SER A 151 -4.39 8.78 23.51
C SER A 151 -5.04 9.72 22.48
N SER A 152 -5.49 10.90 22.91
CA SER A 152 -6.00 11.93 22.00
C SER A 152 -4.86 12.54 21.18
N VAL A 153 -5.12 12.78 19.90
CA VAL A 153 -4.17 13.43 18.97
C VAL A 153 -4.29 14.94 19.14
N LEU A 154 -3.19 15.61 19.49
CA LEU A 154 -3.14 17.04 19.76
C LEU A 154 -2.03 17.70 18.92
N ALA A 155 -2.31 18.86 18.34
CA ALA A 155 -1.27 19.72 17.76
C ALA A 155 -0.67 20.57 18.90
N ILE A 156 0.62 20.46 19.14
CA ILE A 156 1.34 21.13 20.23
C ILE A 156 2.61 21.81 19.70
N VAL A 157 2.94 22.99 20.21
CA VAL A 157 4.21 23.67 19.87
C VAL A 157 5.25 23.31 20.92
N PRO A 158 6.20 22.39 20.68
CA PRO A 158 7.14 21.93 21.72
C PRO A 158 7.98 23.06 22.31
N SER A 159 8.22 24.15 21.56
CA SER A 159 8.95 25.33 22.05
C SER A 159 8.15 26.21 23.03
N ASN A 160 6.83 26.03 23.12
CA ASN A 160 5.95 26.73 24.06
C ASN A 160 5.39 25.81 25.17
N LEU A 161 5.82 24.54 25.23
CA LEU A 161 5.34 23.61 26.24
C LEU A 161 6.01 23.85 27.59
N GLY A 162 5.22 24.22 28.59
CA GLY A 162 5.66 24.34 29.98
C GLY A 162 5.38 23.07 30.79
N PRO A 163 6.05 22.88 31.95
CA PRO A 163 5.77 21.75 32.85
C PRO A 163 4.34 21.76 33.45
N ASN A 164 3.61 22.87 33.29
CA ASN A 164 2.25 23.04 33.75
C ASN A 164 1.19 22.79 32.67
N ASP A 165 1.58 22.47 31.44
CA ASP A 165 0.62 22.27 30.36
C ASP A 165 -0.15 20.96 30.52
N ARG A 166 -1.48 21.11 30.47
CA ARG A 166 -2.44 20.03 30.64
C ARG A 166 -3.18 19.76 29.34
N CYS A 167 -3.48 18.49 29.10
CA CYS A 167 -4.32 18.10 27.98
C CYS A 167 -5.73 18.70 28.13
N PRO A 168 -6.30 19.39 27.13
CA PRO A 168 -7.65 19.95 27.20
C PRO A 168 -8.76 18.87 27.25
N VAL A 169 -8.43 17.64 26.86
CA VAL A 169 -9.39 16.52 26.81
C VAL A 169 -9.47 15.76 28.13
N CYS A 170 -8.32 15.51 28.78
CA CYS A 170 -8.27 14.68 29.98
C CYS A 170 -7.67 15.38 31.21
N SER A 171 -7.24 16.64 31.07
CA SER A 171 -6.53 17.42 32.10
C SER A 171 -5.25 16.76 32.65
N GLY A 172 -4.76 15.70 31.99
CA GLY A 172 -3.53 15.00 32.35
C GLY A 172 -2.30 15.85 32.00
N ALA A 173 -1.23 15.69 32.78
CA ALA A 173 0.04 16.36 32.55
C ALA A 173 0.65 15.88 31.23
N LEU A 174 1.04 16.81 30.36
CA LEU A 174 1.70 16.51 29.08
C LEU A 174 3.21 16.28 29.24
N VAL A 175 3.79 16.75 30.35
CA VAL A 175 5.19 16.58 30.73
C VAL A 175 5.25 15.84 32.06
N SER A 176 5.81 14.62 32.07
CA SER A 176 6.20 13.95 33.31
C SER A 176 7.56 14.50 33.72
N MET A 177 7.66 15.07 34.92
CA MET A 177 8.96 15.42 35.50
C MET A 177 9.68 14.14 35.91
N GLU A 178 10.33 13.48 34.94
CA GLU A 178 11.37 12.52 35.25
C GLU A 178 12.69 13.31 35.30
N SER A 179 13.02 13.72 36.52
CA SER A 179 14.32 14.29 36.87
C SER A 179 15.35 13.15 36.94
N GLU A 180 16.34 13.23 36.05
CA GLU A 180 17.72 12.68 36.03
C GLU A 180 18.10 11.93 34.76
#